data_AF-A0A8C4WC34-F1
#
_entry.id   AF-A0A8C4WC34-F1
#
_cell.length_a   1.000
_cell.length_b   1.000
_cell.length_c   1.000
_cell.angle_alpha   90.00
_cell.angle_beta   90.00
_cell.angle_gamma   90.00
#
_symmetry.space_group_name_H-M   'P 1'
#
loop_
_entity.id
_entity.type
_entity.pdbx_description
1 polymer ?
#
loop_
_entity_poly.entity_id
_entity_poly.type
_entity_poly.pdbx_seq_one_letter_code
_entity_poly.pdbx_strand_id
1 'polypeptide(L)'
;MAGAVAAVLGLSLLLGSTGGSTGPPRDSLREELLLSPLPSGDLAATFQFRARWDSELHREGVSHYRLFPKALGQLISKFLVRELHLSLTQGFWRTRTWGQPYLQAPAGAELWVWFQDSVTDVDRAWKELSNILSGIFCASLNFIDSTNTVTPTASFKPLGLANVTDHHLLRYAVLPREVVCTENLTPWKKLLPCGSKAGLAVLLKAERLFHTSYHSQAVHIRPICRDASCLSVSWELRQTLTVVFDTFSIGQGKRDWSLFKMFSRTVTEACPLVSESKIYVDISSKTQENELLEVTPLPLSVHEASVQGDRRTYAVYDLLSPSLFNVSRSLNVQLKWKRPQDSLDLSTPVLHAQRYVSGYGLQTGEISTLIYNTHPYRAFPVILLETVPWYLRLYVHTLVITTKGKENKPSYIHYQPAQDRRRPHLLEMLIQLPANSVTKITIQFERALLKWTEYTPDPNHGFYVSPSVLSALVPSVIAMKAEDAEQSPLFTSLFPSSDGSSYFVRLYTEPLLVNLPTPDFSMPYNVICLTCTVVAVCYGSFYNLLTRTFHVEEPSRGGLAKRLANIIRKVRGVPPL
;
A
#
# COMPACT_ATOMS: atom_id res chain seq x y z
N MET A 1 68.42 35.77 32.20
CA MET A 1 67.78 34.59 32.79
C MET A 1 66.27 34.79 32.74
N ALA A 2 65.59 33.82 32.11
CA ALA A 2 64.20 33.36 32.22
C ALA A 2 63.02 34.33 32.57
N GLY A 3 61.93 34.17 31.81
CA GLY A 3 60.57 34.62 32.14
C GLY A 3 59.85 35.23 30.93
N ALA A 4 59.37 34.46 29.94
CA ALA A 4 58.10 33.73 29.89
C ALA A 4 56.85 34.59 29.52
N VAL A 5 56.23 34.18 28.41
CA VAL A 5 54.79 34.21 28.02
C VAL A 5 54.20 35.45 27.31
N ALA A 6 53.55 35.12 26.18
CA ALA A 6 52.36 35.73 25.54
C ALA A 6 52.53 36.49 24.22
N ALA A 7 52.00 35.83 23.17
CA ALA A 7 50.97 36.35 22.26
C ALA A 7 51.37 36.57 20.78
N VAL A 8 50.41 36.15 19.94
CA VAL A 8 50.21 36.43 18.50
C VAL A 8 50.86 35.44 17.53
N LEU A 9 50.18 34.30 17.35
CA LEU A 9 50.24 33.48 16.14
C LEU A 9 49.27 34.07 15.11
N GLY A 10 49.81 34.88 14.20
CA GLY A 10 49.12 35.38 13.00
C GLY A 10 49.41 34.49 11.79
N LEU A 11 48.31 34.06 11.16
CA LEU A 11 48.13 33.48 9.82
C LEU A 11 49.39 33.25 8.95
N SER A 12 49.67 31.98 8.69
CA SER A 12 50.23 31.53 7.39
C SER A 12 50.03 30.02 7.24
N LEU A 13 48.98 29.60 6.54
CA LEU A 13 48.86 28.25 5.98
C LEU A 13 48.04 28.30 4.68
N LEU A 14 48.81 28.59 3.63
CA LEU A 14 48.83 27.99 2.30
C LEU A 14 47.57 27.23 1.84
N LEU A 15 47.02 27.74 0.73
CA LEU A 15 46.13 27.04 -0.17
C LEU A 15 46.71 25.66 -0.56
N GLY A 16 46.02 24.60 -0.13
CA GLY A 16 46.17 23.26 -0.67
C GLY A 16 44.87 22.84 -1.35
N SER A 17 44.68 23.25 -2.60
CA SER A 17 43.65 22.70 -3.48
C SER A 17 44.00 21.26 -3.83
N THR A 18 43.55 20.31 -3.00
CA THR A 18 43.46 18.91 -3.45
C THR A 18 42.15 18.77 -4.20
N GLY A 19 42.23 18.91 -5.53
CA GLY A 19 41.20 18.47 -6.44
C GLY A 19 41.07 16.95 -6.33
N GLY A 20 40.35 16.49 -5.33
CA GLY A 20 39.86 15.13 -5.26
C GLY A 20 38.85 14.95 -6.39
N SER A 21 39.23 14.18 -7.40
CA SER A 21 38.30 13.57 -8.34
C SER A 21 37.25 12.83 -7.51
N THR A 22 36.08 13.43 -7.29
CA THR A 22 34.95 12.76 -6.68
C THR A 22 34.44 11.78 -7.72
N GLY A 23 34.73 10.48 -7.52
CA GLY A 23 34.01 9.42 -8.22
C GLY A 23 32.50 9.60 -8.07
N PRO A 24 31.69 8.97 -8.95
CA PRO A 24 30.23 9.08 -8.88
C PRO A 24 29.73 8.79 -7.46
N PRO A 25 28.71 9.51 -6.98
CA PRO A 25 28.21 9.33 -5.63
C PRO A 25 27.78 7.87 -5.42
N ARG A 26 28.26 7.25 -4.33
CA ARG A 26 27.95 5.86 -3.97
C ARG A 26 26.45 5.57 -3.82
N ASP A 27 25.66 6.57 -3.42
CA ASP A 27 24.22 6.43 -3.27
C ASP A 27 23.53 7.44 -4.17
N SER A 28 22.38 7.07 -4.74
CA SER A 28 21.60 7.95 -5.61
C SER A 28 20.13 7.94 -5.23
N LEU A 29 19.47 9.09 -5.40
CA LEU A 29 18.03 9.26 -5.21
C LEU A 29 17.44 9.80 -6.51
N ARG A 30 16.47 9.12 -7.08
CA ARG A 30 15.68 9.58 -8.23
C ARG A 30 14.24 9.82 -7.82
N GLU A 31 13.66 10.93 -8.22
CA GLU A 31 12.25 11.28 -8.00
C GLU A 31 11.55 11.50 -9.33
N GLU A 32 10.40 10.87 -9.50
CA GLU A 32 9.58 11.01 -10.71
C GLU A 32 8.11 11.19 -10.36
N LEU A 33 7.44 12.09 -11.09
CA LEU A 33 5.99 12.23 -11.07
C LEU A 33 5.46 12.06 -12.48
N LEU A 34 4.64 11.04 -12.70
CA LEU A 34 3.92 10.84 -13.94
C LEU A 34 2.47 11.29 -13.79
N LEU A 35 2.02 12.20 -14.66
CA LEU A 35 0.65 12.67 -14.79
C LEU A 35 0.07 12.11 -16.09
N SER A 36 -0.92 11.24 -15.97
CA SER A 36 -1.52 10.55 -17.11
C SER A 36 -3.04 10.78 -17.15
N PRO A 37 -3.55 11.51 -18.16
CA PRO A 37 -4.97 11.57 -18.45
C PRO A 37 -5.48 10.15 -18.77
N LEU A 38 -6.53 9.73 -18.06
CA LEU A 38 -7.12 8.40 -18.22
C LEU A 38 -8.21 8.43 -19.29
N PRO A 39 -8.53 7.29 -19.94
CA PRO A 39 -9.60 7.22 -20.94
C PRO A 39 -10.97 7.66 -20.41
N SER A 40 -11.22 7.51 -19.11
CA SER A 40 -12.45 8.01 -18.45
C SER A 40 -12.55 9.53 -18.38
N GLY A 41 -11.46 10.26 -18.62
CA GLY A 41 -11.33 11.69 -18.38
C GLY A 41 -10.77 12.04 -16.99
N ASP A 42 -10.58 11.06 -16.11
CA ASP A 42 -9.90 11.22 -14.82
C ASP A 42 -8.40 11.49 -15.01
N LEU A 43 -7.70 11.92 -13.96
CA LEU A 43 -6.24 12.04 -13.98
C LEU A 43 -5.58 11.09 -12.98
N ALA A 44 -4.69 10.23 -13.46
CA ALA A 44 -3.77 9.48 -12.62
C ALA A 44 -2.49 10.28 -12.36
N ALA A 45 -2.09 10.37 -11.10
CA ALA A 45 -0.78 10.86 -10.70
C ALA A 45 -0.01 9.73 -10.01
N THR A 46 1.14 9.35 -10.57
CA THR A 46 2.01 8.29 -10.06
C THR A 46 3.37 8.88 -9.68
N PHE A 47 3.63 8.95 -8.38
CA PHE A 47 4.89 9.34 -7.80
C PHE A 47 5.77 8.10 -7.61
N GLN A 48 7.05 8.23 -7.93
CA GLN A 48 8.05 7.18 -7.71
C GLN A 48 9.32 7.79 -7.17
N PHE A 49 9.80 7.24 -6.06
CA PHE A 49 11.05 7.62 -5.42
C PHE A 49 11.93 6.37 -5.36
N ARG A 50 13.12 6.42 -5.96
CA ARG A 50 14.09 5.32 -5.96
C ARG A 50 15.35 5.77 -5.23
N ALA A 51 15.62 5.16 -4.09
CA ALA A 51 16.88 5.32 -3.37
C ALA A 51 17.73 4.07 -3.60
N ARG A 52 18.90 4.24 -4.23
CA ARG A 52 19.92 3.21 -4.37
C ARG A 52 20.96 3.39 -3.28
N TRP A 53 21.28 2.30 -2.61
CA TRP A 53 22.24 2.26 -1.52
C TRP A 53 23.31 1.20 -1.78
N ASP A 54 24.54 1.67 -2.03
CA ASP A 54 25.67 0.82 -2.39
C ASP A 54 26.40 0.36 -1.12
N SER A 55 25.82 -0.62 -0.43
CA SER A 55 26.41 -1.21 0.78
C SER A 55 26.26 -2.73 0.80
N GLU A 56 27.35 -3.40 1.19
CA GLU A 56 27.35 -4.84 1.48
C GLU A 56 26.87 -5.07 2.90
N LEU A 57 25.55 -5.15 3.08
CA LEU A 57 24.84 -5.29 4.37
C LEU A 57 25.40 -6.36 5.33
N HIS A 58 26.16 -7.34 4.81
CA HIS A 58 26.57 -8.55 5.51
C HIS A 58 28.07 -8.63 5.83
N ARG A 59 28.93 -7.78 5.21
CA ARG A 59 30.38 -7.84 5.46
C ARG A 59 30.86 -6.84 6.51
N GLU A 60 30.13 -5.74 6.70
CA GLU A 60 30.52 -4.67 7.62
C GLU A 60 29.31 -4.26 8.44
N GLY A 61 29.48 -4.13 9.76
CA GLY A 61 28.44 -3.57 10.62
C GLY A 61 28.10 -2.16 10.16
N VAL A 62 27.01 -2.02 9.42
CA VAL A 62 26.63 -0.75 8.79
C VAL A 62 26.31 0.29 9.86
N SER A 63 27.18 1.29 9.99
CA SER A 63 26.98 2.45 10.88
C SER A 63 26.23 3.61 10.19
N HIS A 64 26.33 3.73 8.87
CA HIS A 64 25.79 4.88 8.11
C HIS A 64 24.90 4.44 6.94
N TYR A 65 23.67 4.96 6.91
CA TYR A 65 22.67 4.63 5.88
C TYR A 65 22.46 5.75 4.84
N ARG A 66 23.03 6.95 5.05
CA ARG A 66 22.96 8.15 4.19
C ARG A 66 21.56 8.43 3.63
N LEU A 67 21.24 7.94 2.43
CA LEU A 67 19.94 8.14 1.77
C LEU A 67 18.91 7.05 2.12
N PHE A 68 19.36 5.88 2.55
CA PHE A 68 18.50 4.76 2.91
C PHE A 68 17.92 4.94 4.34
N PRO A 69 16.65 4.62 4.60
CA PRO A 69 16.08 4.71 5.93
C PRO A 69 16.67 3.66 6.88
N LYS A 70 17.32 4.13 7.95
CA LYS A 70 17.91 3.27 9.00
C LYS A 70 16.92 2.22 9.53
N ALA A 71 15.66 2.60 9.76
CA ALA A 71 14.63 1.70 10.29
C ALA A 71 14.42 0.48 9.39
N LEU A 72 14.38 0.67 8.07
CA LEU A 72 14.23 -0.42 7.11
C LEU A 72 15.52 -1.22 6.96
N GLY A 73 16.68 -0.55 6.94
CA GLY A 73 17.97 -1.23 6.81
C GLY A 73 18.27 -2.16 7.99
N GLN A 74 17.97 -1.72 9.21
CA GLN A 74 18.09 -2.55 10.41
C GLN A 74 17.12 -3.72 10.41
N LEU A 75 15.89 -3.51 9.91
CA LEU A 75 14.88 -4.56 9.79
C LEU A 75 15.31 -5.64 8.79
N ILE A 76 15.83 -5.25 7.63
CA ILE A 76 16.31 -6.19 6.61
C ILE A 76 17.47 -7.03 7.13
N SER A 77 18.45 -6.39 7.79
CA SER A 77 19.59 -7.08 8.40
C SER A 77 19.15 -8.03 9.51
N LYS A 78 18.27 -7.59 10.41
CA LYS A 78 17.82 -8.37 11.57
C LYS A 78 17.01 -9.61 11.17
N PHE A 79 16.08 -9.47 10.23
CA PHE A 79 15.21 -10.58 9.79
C PHE A 79 15.75 -11.32 8.57
N LEU A 80 16.97 -11.01 8.13
CA LEU A 80 17.61 -11.61 6.95
C LEU A 80 16.65 -11.61 5.75
N VAL A 81 16.03 -10.45 5.52
CA VAL A 81 15.11 -10.27 4.41
C VAL A 81 15.92 -10.12 3.13
N ARG A 82 15.48 -10.80 2.08
CA ARG A 82 16.04 -10.68 0.74
C ARG A 82 15.25 -9.68 -0.08
N GLU A 83 13.93 -9.78 -0.10
CA GLU A 83 13.03 -8.83 -0.77
C GLU A 83 11.82 -8.55 0.10
N LEU A 84 11.32 -7.32 0.06
CA LEU A 84 10.15 -6.90 0.82
C LEU A 84 9.28 -6.00 -0.03
N HIS A 85 8.00 -6.33 -0.11
CA HIS A 85 7.02 -5.56 -0.85
C HIS A 85 5.78 -5.38 -0.01
N LEU A 86 5.47 -4.13 0.32
CA LEU A 86 4.30 -3.73 1.08
C LEU A 86 3.52 -2.70 0.26
N SER A 87 2.22 -2.91 0.11
CA SER A 87 1.30 -1.90 -0.44
C SER A 87 0.10 -1.71 0.45
N LEU A 88 -0.34 -0.46 0.57
CA LEU A 88 -1.56 -0.04 1.26
C LEU A 88 -2.42 0.70 0.24
N THR A 89 -3.59 0.15 -0.08
CA THR A 89 -4.43 0.65 -1.16
C THR A 89 -5.88 0.81 -0.74
N GLN A 90 -6.41 2.00 -1.00
CA GLN A 90 -7.81 2.35 -0.85
C GLN A 90 -8.45 2.43 -2.23
N GLY A 91 -9.56 1.71 -2.38
CA GLY A 91 -10.25 1.58 -3.67
C GLY A 91 -9.68 0.44 -4.52
N PHE A 92 -10.19 0.33 -5.74
CA PHE A 92 -9.84 -0.70 -6.71
C PHE A 92 -9.48 -0.05 -8.04
N TRP A 93 -8.36 -0.44 -8.63
CA TRP A 93 -7.99 0.03 -9.96
C TRP A 93 -8.92 -0.58 -11.01
N ARG A 94 -9.81 0.25 -11.56
CA ARG A 94 -10.79 -0.17 -12.57
C ARG A 94 -10.12 -0.30 -13.93
N THR A 95 -9.44 -1.42 -14.19
CA THR A 95 -8.65 -1.64 -15.40
C THR A 95 -9.45 -1.38 -16.68
N ARG A 96 -10.73 -1.75 -16.71
CA ARG A 96 -11.61 -1.51 -17.88
C ARG A 96 -11.82 -0.03 -18.21
N THR A 97 -11.90 0.85 -17.21
CA THR A 97 -12.19 2.29 -17.41
C THR A 97 -10.93 3.14 -17.45
N TRP A 98 -9.94 2.80 -16.63
CA TRP A 98 -8.69 3.54 -16.47
C TRP A 98 -7.55 3.01 -17.34
N GLY A 99 -7.74 1.85 -17.97
CA GLY A 99 -6.69 1.16 -18.72
C GLY A 99 -5.73 0.40 -17.81
N GLN A 100 -4.61 -0.01 -18.39
CA GLN A 100 -3.61 -0.82 -17.70
C GLN A 100 -2.81 0.05 -16.70
N PRO A 101 -2.74 -0.31 -15.41
CA PRO A 101 -1.94 0.45 -14.43
C PRO A 101 -0.45 0.19 -14.63
N TYR A 102 0.41 1.21 -14.46
CA TYR A 102 1.87 1.01 -14.46
C TYR A 102 2.32 0.10 -13.30
N LEU A 103 1.69 0.30 -12.13
CA LEU A 103 1.84 -0.53 -10.95
C LEU A 103 0.46 -0.73 -10.34
N GLN A 104 0.05 -1.99 -10.19
CA GLN A 104 -1.19 -2.33 -9.49
C GLN A 104 -0.88 -2.89 -8.11
N ALA A 105 -1.79 -2.63 -7.18
CA ALA A 105 -1.84 -3.24 -5.87
C ALA A 105 -3.30 -3.67 -5.59
N PRO A 106 -3.52 -4.72 -4.77
CA PRO A 106 -4.85 -5.13 -4.36
C PRO A 106 -5.45 -4.12 -3.38
N ALA A 107 -6.77 -4.06 -3.30
CA ALA A 107 -7.45 -3.30 -2.25
C ALA A 107 -7.09 -3.86 -0.86
N GLY A 108 -6.81 -2.97 0.09
CA GLY A 108 -6.36 -3.32 1.43
C GLY A 108 -4.84 -3.24 1.59
N ALA A 109 -4.29 -4.03 2.51
CA ALA A 109 -2.85 -4.21 2.65
C ALA A 109 -2.39 -5.50 1.99
N GLU A 110 -1.30 -5.45 1.23
CA GLU A 110 -0.60 -6.63 0.71
C GLU A 110 0.84 -6.60 1.20
N LEU A 111 1.30 -7.72 1.72
CA LEU A 111 2.67 -7.92 2.16
C LEU A 111 3.19 -9.23 1.57
N TRP A 112 4.33 -9.15 0.90
CA TRP A 112 5.07 -10.34 0.51
C TRP A 112 6.57 -10.13 0.64
N VAL A 113 7.22 -11.18 1.14
CA VAL A 113 8.60 -11.13 1.59
C VAL A 113 9.30 -12.41 1.16
N TRP A 114 10.48 -12.24 0.58
CA TRP A 114 11.43 -13.32 0.39
C TRP A 114 12.47 -13.24 1.49
N PHE A 115 12.63 -14.32 2.25
CA PHE A 115 13.69 -14.47 3.23
C PHE A 115 14.96 -15.01 2.58
N GLN A 116 16.10 -14.80 3.23
CA GLN A 116 17.36 -15.43 2.83
C GLN A 116 17.38 -16.90 3.25
N ASP A 117 18.15 -17.71 2.52
CA ASP A 117 18.28 -19.15 2.73
C ASP A 117 18.90 -19.51 4.11
N SER A 118 19.51 -18.54 4.78
CA SER A 118 20.09 -18.65 6.12
C SER A 118 19.06 -18.60 7.26
N VAL A 119 17.80 -18.25 6.98
CA VAL A 119 16.73 -18.18 7.98
C VAL A 119 16.26 -19.60 8.34
N THR A 120 16.38 -19.97 9.60
CA THR A 120 15.98 -21.30 10.10
C THR A 120 14.48 -21.43 10.31
N ASP A 121 13.82 -20.42 10.90
CA ASP A 121 12.38 -20.38 11.17
C ASP A 121 11.74 -19.18 10.47
N VAL A 122 11.22 -19.44 9.28
CA VAL A 122 10.59 -18.44 8.41
C VAL A 122 9.26 -17.94 8.99
N ASP A 123 8.48 -18.82 9.63
CA ASP A 123 7.16 -18.45 10.15
C ASP A 123 7.26 -17.53 11.37
N ARG A 124 8.23 -17.80 12.25
CA ARG A 124 8.54 -16.89 13.35
C ARG A 124 9.06 -15.55 12.85
N ALA A 125 10.01 -15.55 11.91
CA ALA A 125 10.54 -14.33 11.33
C ALA A 125 9.43 -13.51 10.65
N TRP A 126 8.53 -14.16 9.92
CA TRP A 126 7.35 -13.56 9.30
C TRP A 126 6.43 -12.87 10.30
N LYS A 127 6.08 -13.55 11.40
CA LYS A 127 5.22 -12.99 12.45
C LYS A 127 5.88 -11.81 13.18
N GLU A 128 7.16 -11.91 13.49
CA GLU A 128 7.88 -10.81 14.15
C GLU A 128 8.04 -9.61 13.20
N LEU A 129 8.32 -9.87 11.93
CA LEU A 129 8.43 -8.86 10.87
C LEU A 129 7.12 -8.11 10.65
N SER A 130 5.99 -8.81 10.50
CA SER A 130 4.67 -8.20 10.27
C SER A 130 4.26 -7.28 11.44
N ASN A 131 4.56 -7.68 12.68
CA ASN A 131 4.32 -6.86 13.88
C ASN A 131 5.17 -5.58 13.91
N ILE A 132 6.43 -5.64 13.49
CA ILE A 132 7.29 -4.44 13.44
C ILE A 132 6.87 -3.52 12.30
N LEU A 133 6.55 -4.06 11.12
CA LEU A 133 6.06 -3.28 9.99
C LEU A 133 4.73 -2.59 10.32
N SER A 134 3.86 -3.22 11.11
CA SER A 134 2.64 -2.61 11.65
C SER A 134 2.94 -1.30 12.39
N GLY A 135 3.95 -1.31 13.27
CA GLY A 135 4.39 -0.11 13.98
C GLY A 135 5.08 0.94 13.11
N ILE A 136 5.89 0.51 12.12
CA ILE A 136 6.59 1.45 11.22
C ILE A 136 5.61 2.18 10.32
N PHE A 137 4.61 1.49 9.75
CA PHE A 137 3.68 2.04 8.77
C PHE A 137 2.33 2.46 9.36
N CYS A 138 2.13 2.33 10.68
CA CYS A 138 0.86 2.59 11.37
C CYS A 138 -0.33 1.81 10.76
N ALA A 139 -0.09 0.58 10.34
CA ALA A 139 -1.09 -0.28 9.68
C ALA A 139 -1.34 -1.54 10.51
N SER A 140 -2.50 -2.17 10.38
CA SER A 140 -2.90 -3.34 11.17
C SER A 140 -2.28 -4.66 10.66
N LEU A 141 -1.01 -4.62 10.23
CA LEU A 141 -0.28 -5.79 9.70
C LEU A 141 -0.05 -6.87 10.77
N ASN A 142 -0.24 -6.56 12.05
CA ASN A 142 -0.25 -7.51 13.16
C ASN A 142 -1.39 -8.55 13.06
N PHE A 143 -2.43 -8.29 12.25
CA PHE A 143 -3.47 -9.28 11.93
C PHE A 143 -3.04 -10.29 10.85
N ILE A 144 -1.83 -10.15 10.29
CA ILE A 144 -1.25 -11.19 9.43
C ILE A 144 -0.82 -12.36 10.33
N ASP A 145 -1.45 -13.50 10.13
CA ASP A 145 -1.22 -14.74 10.87
C ASP A 145 -1.21 -15.94 9.93
N SER A 146 -1.15 -17.16 10.47
CA SER A 146 -1.13 -18.35 9.61
C SER A 146 -2.43 -18.54 8.83
N THR A 147 -3.55 -17.95 9.26
CA THR A 147 -4.88 -18.14 8.65
C THR A 147 -5.09 -17.34 7.36
N ASN A 148 -4.26 -16.31 7.12
CA ASN A 148 -4.27 -15.48 5.92
C ASN A 148 -2.92 -15.43 5.18
N THR A 149 -1.93 -16.20 5.64
CA THR A 149 -0.62 -16.34 4.98
C THR A 149 -0.59 -17.57 4.07
N VAL A 150 -0.02 -17.41 2.88
CA VAL A 150 0.22 -18.50 1.92
C VAL A 150 1.65 -18.43 1.36
N THR A 151 2.06 -19.52 0.71
CA THR A 151 3.36 -19.68 0.05
C THR A 151 3.16 -20.00 -1.44
N PRO A 152 2.96 -18.98 -2.30
CA PRO A 152 2.79 -19.19 -3.74
C PRO A 152 4.02 -19.82 -4.38
N THR A 153 3.81 -20.71 -5.34
CA THR A 153 4.88 -21.45 -6.04
C THR A 153 5.10 -20.95 -7.47
N ALA A 154 4.08 -20.35 -8.09
CA ALA A 154 4.13 -19.91 -9.49
C ALA A 154 4.01 -18.40 -9.63
N SER A 155 3.02 -17.77 -9.01
CA SER A 155 2.62 -16.38 -9.31
C SER A 155 3.62 -15.31 -8.86
N PHE A 156 4.37 -15.59 -7.78
CA PHE A 156 5.35 -14.66 -7.22
C PHE A 156 6.76 -15.20 -7.43
N LYS A 157 7.55 -14.45 -8.18
CA LYS A 157 8.99 -14.67 -8.37
C LYS A 157 9.75 -13.46 -7.82
N PRO A 158 11.00 -13.63 -7.36
CA PRO A 158 11.83 -12.52 -6.93
C PRO A 158 12.00 -11.48 -8.04
N LEU A 159 12.02 -10.20 -7.67
CA LEU A 159 12.16 -9.08 -8.61
C LEU A 159 13.59 -8.51 -8.68
N GLY A 160 14.45 -8.90 -7.75
CA GLY A 160 15.87 -8.54 -7.70
C GLY A 160 16.76 -9.63 -8.27
N LEU A 161 17.98 -9.73 -7.74
CA LEU A 161 19.04 -10.62 -8.23
C LEU A 161 18.86 -12.11 -7.93
N ALA A 162 17.78 -12.49 -7.24
CA ALA A 162 17.67 -13.81 -6.66
C ALA A 162 16.94 -14.77 -7.60
N ASN A 163 17.65 -15.75 -8.16
CA ASN A 163 17.04 -16.91 -8.82
C ASN A 163 16.66 -17.97 -7.79
N VAL A 164 15.81 -17.60 -6.83
CA VAL A 164 15.37 -18.51 -5.76
C VAL A 164 14.27 -19.40 -6.31
N THR A 165 14.55 -20.70 -6.34
CA THR A 165 13.58 -21.75 -6.65
C THR A 165 12.87 -22.27 -5.41
N ASP A 166 13.42 -22.00 -4.22
CA ASP A 166 12.83 -22.45 -2.95
C ASP A 166 11.72 -21.52 -2.46
N HIS A 167 10.50 -21.89 -2.79
CA HIS A 167 9.28 -21.19 -2.39
C HIS A 167 8.99 -21.23 -0.88
N HIS A 168 9.68 -22.10 -0.11
CA HIS A 168 9.54 -22.11 1.35
C HIS A 168 10.01 -20.80 2.00
N LEU A 169 10.84 -20.02 1.31
CA LEU A 169 11.31 -18.72 1.79
C LEU A 169 10.37 -17.56 1.47
N LEU A 170 9.31 -17.80 0.70
CA LEU A 170 8.30 -16.79 0.38
C LEU A 170 7.18 -16.83 1.41
N ARG A 171 6.73 -15.66 1.86
CA ARG A 171 5.44 -15.49 2.55
C ARG A 171 4.65 -14.40 1.84
N TYR A 172 3.36 -14.68 1.63
CA TYR A 172 2.41 -13.77 0.99
C TYR A 172 1.15 -13.68 1.84
N ALA A 173 0.67 -12.46 2.12
CA ALA A 173 -0.59 -12.23 2.79
C ALA A 173 -1.27 -10.95 2.30
N VAL A 174 -2.61 -10.94 2.37
CA VAL A 174 -3.44 -9.78 2.04
C VAL A 174 -4.47 -9.58 3.15
N LEU A 175 -4.62 -8.33 3.58
CA LEU A 175 -5.66 -7.87 4.48
C LEU A 175 -6.63 -6.95 3.72
N PRO A 176 -7.69 -7.49 3.09
CA PRO A 176 -8.60 -6.69 2.26
C PRO A 176 -9.42 -5.66 3.06
N ARG A 177 -9.49 -5.83 4.40
CA ARG A 177 -10.18 -4.90 5.32
C ARG A 177 -9.32 -3.73 5.77
N GLU A 178 -8.00 -3.78 5.55
CA GLU A 178 -7.11 -2.71 6.01
C GLU A 178 -7.34 -1.44 5.19
N VAL A 179 -7.91 -0.42 5.82
CA VAL A 179 -8.17 0.87 5.16
C VAL A 179 -6.89 1.71 5.19
N VAL A 180 -6.63 2.47 4.12
CA VAL A 180 -5.55 3.44 4.14
C VAL A 180 -6.00 4.68 4.93
N CYS A 181 -5.25 5.00 5.96
CA CYS A 181 -5.46 6.13 6.85
C CYS A 181 -4.40 7.22 6.61
N THR A 182 -4.72 8.46 6.97
CA THR A 182 -3.80 9.61 6.83
C THR A 182 -2.49 9.41 7.61
N GLU A 183 -2.59 8.66 8.70
CA GLU A 183 -1.55 8.24 9.61
C GLU A 183 -0.54 7.30 8.95
N ASN A 184 -0.89 6.62 7.86
CA ASN A 184 0.05 5.81 7.08
C ASN A 184 0.94 6.65 6.17
N LEU A 185 0.47 7.83 5.73
CA LEU A 185 1.23 8.68 4.81
C LEU A 185 2.42 9.34 5.52
N THR A 186 2.26 9.77 6.77
CA THR A 186 3.34 10.40 7.55
C THR A 186 4.59 9.52 7.69
N PRO A 187 4.52 8.25 8.17
CA PRO A 187 5.69 7.38 8.24
C PRO A 187 6.25 7.05 6.86
N TRP A 188 5.38 6.85 5.85
CA TRP A 188 5.83 6.61 4.47
C TRP A 188 6.67 7.78 3.94
N LYS A 189 6.25 9.02 4.17
CA LYS A 189 7.00 10.23 3.78
C LYS A 189 8.27 10.44 4.61
N LYS A 190 8.32 9.96 5.86
CA LYS A 190 9.53 10.03 6.70
C LYS A 190 10.68 9.17 6.17
N LEU A 191 10.40 8.19 5.30
CA LEU A 191 11.41 7.39 4.62
C LEU A 191 12.15 8.19 3.53
N LEU A 192 11.56 9.27 3.02
CA LEU A 192 12.19 10.09 1.97
C LEU A 192 13.27 11.00 2.58
N PRO A 193 14.48 11.12 1.99
CA PRO A 193 15.57 11.93 2.55
C PRO A 193 15.20 13.41 2.76
N CYS A 194 14.46 14.01 1.82
CA CYS A 194 13.97 15.39 1.91
C CYS A 194 12.61 15.52 2.63
N GLY A 195 12.04 14.40 3.10
CA GLY A 195 10.76 14.34 3.79
C GLY A 195 9.64 15.00 2.98
N SER A 196 9.03 16.05 3.55
CA SER A 196 7.97 16.84 2.89
C SER A 196 8.38 18.27 2.58
N LYS A 197 9.67 18.59 2.70
CA LYS A 197 10.17 19.98 2.71
C LYS A 197 10.54 20.47 1.31
N ALA A 198 11.12 19.60 0.49
CA ALA A 198 11.59 19.90 -0.86
C ALA A 198 11.27 18.75 -1.84
N GLY A 199 11.38 19.01 -3.14
CA GLY A 199 11.15 18.02 -4.20
C GLY A 199 9.67 17.68 -4.41
N LEU A 200 9.43 16.54 -5.06
CA LEU A 200 8.06 16.11 -5.44
C LEU A 200 7.20 15.76 -4.22
N ALA A 201 7.83 15.38 -3.11
CA ALA A 201 7.14 15.04 -1.87
C ALA A 201 6.38 16.21 -1.22
N VAL A 202 6.65 17.45 -1.64
CA VAL A 202 5.92 18.67 -1.22
C VAL A 202 4.45 18.61 -1.64
N LEU A 203 4.14 17.97 -2.78
CA LEU A 203 2.79 17.80 -3.32
C LEU A 203 1.95 16.80 -2.51
N LEU A 204 2.58 15.96 -1.69
CA LEU A 204 1.91 14.87 -0.98
C LEU A 204 1.19 15.36 0.29
N LYS A 205 0.06 16.04 0.12
CA LYS A 205 -0.81 16.50 1.21
C LYS A 205 -1.97 15.52 1.43
N ALA A 206 -2.13 15.06 2.68
CA ALA A 206 -3.19 14.11 3.05
C ALA A 206 -4.59 14.60 2.66
N GLU A 207 -4.92 15.86 2.95
CA GLU A 207 -6.25 16.44 2.65
C GLU A 207 -6.70 16.21 1.20
N ARG A 208 -5.81 16.37 0.21
CA ARG A 208 -6.18 16.14 -1.20
C ARG A 208 -6.05 14.69 -1.64
N LEU A 209 -5.06 13.97 -1.13
CA LEU A 209 -4.78 12.60 -1.57
C LEU A 209 -5.86 11.60 -1.13
N PHE A 210 -6.46 11.78 0.05
CA PHE A 210 -7.45 10.85 0.60
C PHE A 210 -8.89 11.11 0.14
N HIS A 211 -9.13 12.18 -0.62
CA HIS A 211 -10.41 12.44 -1.32
C HIS A 211 -10.40 11.96 -2.77
N THR A 212 -9.42 11.14 -3.15
CA THR A 212 -9.29 10.58 -4.50
C THR A 212 -10.08 9.28 -4.66
N SER A 213 -10.43 8.91 -5.89
CA SER A 213 -11.19 7.67 -6.16
C SER A 213 -10.35 6.40 -5.98
N TYR A 214 -9.04 6.54 -6.02
CA TYR A 214 -8.07 5.47 -5.80
C TYR A 214 -6.83 6.08 -5.18
N HIS A 215 -6.32 5.45 -4.12
CA HIS A 215 -5.07 5.81 -3.46
C HIS A 215 -4.28 4.55 -3.15
N SER A 216 -3.08 4.41 -3.70
CA SER A 216 -2.17 3.32 -3.39
C SER A 216 -0.80 3.87 -3.04
N GLN A 217 -0.29 3.51 -1.87
CA GLN A 217 1.08 3.77 -1.47
C GLN A 217 1.81 2.46 -1.21
N ALA A 218 3.03 2.32 -1.70
CA ALA A 218 3.81 1.10 -1.56
C ALA A 218 5.28 1.37 -1.28
N VAL A 219 5.93 0.36 -0.72
CA VAL A 219 7.36 0.28 -0.44
C VAL A 219 7.85 -1.06 -0.95
N HIS A 220 8.85 -1.02 -1.83
CA HIS A 220 9.49 -2.18 -2.40
C HIS A 220 10.99 -2.11 -2.13
N ILE A 221 11.55 -3.20 -1.65
CA ILE A 221 12.97 -3.32 -1.35
C ILE A 221 13.49 -4.58 -2.00
N ARG A 222 14.53 -4.44 -2.82
CA ARG A 222 15.16 -5.56 -3.51
C ARG A 222 16.66 -5.34 -3.71
N PRO A 223 17.46 -6.40 -3.84
CA PRO A 223 18.84 -6.30 -4.26
C PRO A 223 18.91 -6.07 -5.77
N ILE A 224 19.82 -5.20 -6.20
CA ILE A 224 20.13 -4.89 -7.59
C ILE A 224 21.64 -4.98 -7.83
N CYS A 225 22.06 -5.19 -9.09
CA CYS A 225 23.48 -5.18 -9.44
C CYS A 225 24.01 -3.75 -9.29
N ARG A 226 25.18 -3.59 -8.69
CA ARG A 226 25.85 -2.29 -8.63
C ARG A 226 26.33 -1.83 -10.01
N ASP A 227 26.89 -2.78 -10.75
CA ASP A 227 27.52 -2.58 -12.05
C ASP A 227 27.03 -3.65 -13.04
N ALA A 228 27.23 -3.43 -14.34
CA ALA A 228 26.83 -4.37 -15.39
C ALA A 228 27.44 -5.79 -15.23
N SER A 229 28.60 -5.92 -14.59
CA SER A 229 29.25 -7.20 -14.28
C SER A 229 28.61 -7.94 -13.10
N CYS A 230 27.72 -7.30 -12.35
CA CYS A 230 27.00 -7.84 -11.19
C CYS A 230 27.87 -8.54 -10.12
N LEU A 231 29.15 -8.16 -10.01
CA LEU A 231 30.07 -8.73 -9.01
C LEU A 231 29.78 -8.22 -7.58
N SER A 232 29.17 -7.04 -7.48
CA SER A 232 28.77 -6.45 -6.20
C SER A 232 27.29 -6.09 -6.22
N VAL A 233 26.67 -6.19 -5.04
CA VAL A 233 25.24 -5.99 -4.83
C VAL A 233 25.01 -4.63 -4.18
N SER A 234 23.91 -3.99 -4.58
CA SER A 234 23.38 -2.78 -3.99
C SER A 234 21.90 -2.99 -3.63
N TRP A 235 21.38 -2.16 -2.74
CA TRP A 235 19.98 -2.22 -2.32
C TRP A 235 19.17 -1.10 -2.97
N GLU A 236 18.01 -1.45 -3.52
CA GLU A 236 17.05 -0.49 -4.05
C GLU A 236 15.85 -0.41 -3.10
N LEU A 237 15.58 0.79 -2.58
CA LEU A 237 14.30 1.15 -1.98
C LEU A 237 13.50 1.95 -3.00
N ARG A 238 12.35 1.40 -3.41
CA ARG A 238 11.41 2.05 -4.31
C ARG A 238 10.10 2.31 -3.58
N GLN A 239 9.78 3.59 -3.42
CA GLN A 239 8.53 4.05 -2.84
C GLN A 239 7.63 4.56 -3.96
N THR A 240 6.39 4.10 -4.00
CA THR A 240 5.44 4.51 -5.05
C THR A 240 4.15 5.00 -4.43
N LEU A 241 3.58 6.07 -4.98
CA LEU A 241 2.28 6.57 -4.60
C LEU A 241 1.48 6.89 -5.86
N THR A 242 0.37 6.18 -6.05
CA THR A 242 -0.53 6.38 -7.19
C THR A 242 -1.88 6.83 -6.69
N VAL A 243 -2.37 7.94 -7.24
CA VAL A 243 -3.72 8.46 -6.96
C VAL A 243 -4.48 8.75 -8.24
N VAL A 244 -5.81 8.56 -8.20
CA VAL A 244 -6.70 8.90 -9.32
C VAL A 244 -7.68 9.98 -8.88
N PHE A 245 -7.53 11.15 -9.47
CA PHE A 245 -8.39 12.29 -9.22
C PHE A 245 -9.59 12.27 -10.17
N ASP A 246 -10.79 12.28 -9.58
CA ASP A 246 -12.04 12.46 -10.32
C ASP A 246 -12.13 13.90 -10.83
N THR A 247 -12.05 14.06 -12.14
CA THR A 247 -12.11 15.36 -12.80
C THR A 247 -13.51 15.94 -12.82
N PHE A 248 -14.57 15.15 -12.60
CA PHE A 248 -15.92 15.70 -12.44
C PHE A 248 -16.02 16.47 -11.12
N SER A 249 -15.64 15.83 -10.01
CA SER A 249 -15.66 16.41 -8.66
C SER A 249 -14.71 17.61 -8.51
N ILE A 250 -13.52 17.55 -9.11
CA ILE A 250 -12.48 18.59 -8.97
C ILE A 250 -12.57 19.64 -10.07
N GLY A 251 -13.00 19.24 -11.26
CA GLY A 251 -12.97 20.01 -12.49
C GLY A 251 -14.20 20.86 -12.78
N GLN A 252 -15.29 20.68 -12.02
CA GLN A 252 -16.62 21.21 -12.38
C GLN A 252 -17.01 20.82 -13.82
N GLY A 253 -16.69 19.59 -14.21
CA GLY A 253 -16.93 19.07 -15.56
C GLY A 253 -15.91 19.48 -16.64
N LYS A 254 -14.96 20.37 -16.35
CA LYS A 254 -13.83 20.65 -17.25
C LYS A 254 -12.67 19.69 -16.97
N ARG A 255 -12.12 19.09 -18.03
CA ARG A 255 -10.96 18.17 -17.97
C ARG A 255 -9.60 18.86 -17.75
N ASP A 256 -9.61 20.18 -17.57
CA ASP A 256 -8.42 20.97 -17.30
C ASP A 256 -7.95 20.78 -15.86
N TRP A 257 -6.65 20.53 -15.70
CA TRP A 257 -6.03 20.32 -14.40
C TRP A 257 -4.74 21.14 -14.26
N SER A 258 -4.38 21.41 -13.01
CA SER A 258 -3.10 22.01 -12.64
C SER A 258 -2.60 21.39 -11.34
N LEU A 259 -1.29 21.36 -11.14
CA LEU A 259 -0.70 20.85 -9.89
C LEU A 259 -1.34 21.50 -8.65
N PHE A 260 -1.55 22.82 -8.70
CA PHE A 260 -2.20 23.54 -7.61
C PHE A 260 -3.64 23.08 -7.36
N LYS A 261 -4.44 22.89 -8.40
CA LYS A 261 -5.85 22.45 -8.26
C LYS A 261 -5.95 21.06 -7.64
N MET A 262 -5.01 20.18 -7.96
CA MET A 262 -5.03 18.78 -7.53
C MET A 262 -4.40 18.57 -6.15
N PHE A 263 -3.24 19.17 -5.90
CA PHE A 263 -2.45 18.95 -4.70
C PHE A 263 -2.51 20.10 -3.70
N SER A 264 -3.19 21.21 -4.04
CA SER A 264 -3.23 22.45 -3.24
C SER A 264 -1.83 22.99 -2.92
N ARG A 265 -0.87 22.68 -3.79
CA ARG A 265 0.54 23.08 -3.74
C ARG A 265 1.14 23.08 -5.14
N THR A 266 2.19 23.87 -5.29
CA THR A 266 3.08 23.89 -6.45
C THR A 266 4.47 23.44 -6.04
N VAL A 267 5.31 23.05 -6.99
CA VAL A 267 6.70 22.67 -6.69
C VAL A 267 7.53 23.95 -6.63
N THR A 268 8.30 24.17 -5.57
CA THR A 268 9.10 25.39 -5.39
C THR A 268 10.59 25.16 -5.63
N GLU A 269 11.08 23.98 -5.26
CA GLU A 269 12.49 23.60 -5.37
C GLU A 269 12.62 22.08 -5.51
N ALA A 270 13.71 21.63 -6.13
CA ALA A 270 14.08 20.22 -6.14
C ALA A 270 14.67 19.78 -4.78
N CYS A 271 14.62 18.47 -4.49
CA CYS A 271 15.30 17.93 -3.32
C CYS A 271 16.82 18.03 -3.51
N PRO A 272 17.59 18.68 -2.60
CA PRO A 272 19.02 18.89 -2.78
C PRO A 272 19.87 17.60 -2.74
N LEU A 273 19.29 16.47 -2.33
CA LEU A 273 19.95 15.16 -2.26
C LEU A 273 19.69 14.28 -3.48
N VAL A 274 18.91 14.77 -4.46
CA VAL A 274 18.46 14.01 -5.62
C VAL A 274 19.51 14.04 -6.74
N SER A 275 19.67 12.92 -7.45
CA SER A 275 20.44 12.86 -8.69
C SER A 275 19.59 13.22 -9.91
N GLU A 276 18.30 12.85 -9.90
CA GLU A 276 17.35 13.20 -10.96
C GLU A 276 15.96 13.48 -10.38
N SER A 277 15.32 14.58 -10.81
CA SER A 277 13.98 14.93 -10.36
C SER A 277 13.15 15.42 -11.54
N LYS A 278 12.24 14.59 -12.06
CA LYS A 278 11.53 14.83 -13.32
C LYS A 278 10.01 14.70 -13.16
N ILE A 279 9.26 15.59 -13.81
CA ILE A 279 7.80 15.46 -14.00
C ILE A 279 7.54 15.08 -15.45
N TYR A 280 6.80 14.00 -15.66
CA TYR A 280 6.34 13.51 -16.94
C TYR A 280 4.84 13.78 -17.07
N VAL A 281 4.43 14.41 -18.17
CA VAL A 281 3.01 14.57 -18.52
C VAL A 281 2.75 13.79 -19.80
N ASP A 282 1.83 12.82 -19.74
CA ASP A 282 1.42 12.05 -20.90
C ASP A 282 0.62 12.95 -21.86
N ILE A 283 1.19 13.18 -23.05
CA ILE A 283 0.62 13.99 -24.13
C ILE A 283 0.34 13.14 -25.38
N SER A 284 0.23 11.81 -25.19
CA SER A 284 0.01 10.87 -26.28
C SER A 284 -1.35 11.09 -26.93
N SER A 285 -1.37 11.49 -28.21
CA SER A 285 -2.61 11.53 -29.01
C SER A 285 -2.89 10.15 -29.61
N LYS A 286 -4.07 9.60 -29.35
CA LYS A 286 -4.52 8.33 -29.96
C LYS A 286 -5.19 8.54 -31.32
N THR A 287 -5.60 9.77 -31.65
CA THR A 287 -6.31 10.15 -32.88
C THR A 287 -5.41 11.03 -33.77
N GLN A 288 -5.44 10.77 -35.09
CA GLN A 288 -4.72 11.57 -36.11
C GLN A 288 -5.31 12.98 -36.28
N GLU A 289 -6.44 13.27 -35.65
CA GLU A 289 -6.95 14.64 -35.56
C GLU A 289 -6.17 15.39 -34.48
N ASN A 290 -5.72 16.60 -34.80
CA ASN A 290 -4.98 17.53 -33.96
C ASN A 290 -5.72 17.86 -32.63
N GLU A 291 -5.80 16.93 -31.71
CA GLU A 291 -6.19 17.13 -30.31
C GLU A 291 -5.01 17.76 -29.59
N LEU A 292 -4.84 19.07 -29.79
CA LEU A 292 -3.74 19.84 -29.24
C LEU A 292 -3.91 20.00 -27.73
N LEU A 293 -3.55 18.97 -26.96
CA LEU A 293 -3.28 19.08 -25.52
C LEU A 293 -2.25 20.20 -25.33
N GLU A 294 -2.63 21.26 -24.64
CA GLU A 294 -1.72 22.37 -24.37
C GLU A 294 -1.23 22.28 -22.94
N VAL A 295 0.08 22.05 -22.79
CA VAL A 295 0.73 22.01 -21.48
C VAL A 295 1.46 23.32 -21.24
N THR A 296 1.25 23.89 -20.06
CA THR A 296 1.88 25.14 -19.62
C THR A 296 2.60 24.93 -18.29
N PRO A 297 3.84 25.43 -18.10
CA PRO A 297 4.70 26.10 -19.09
C PRO A 297 5.13 25.14 -20.22
N LEU A 298 5.60 25.69 -21.35
CA LEU A 298 6.04 24.86 -22.49
C LEU A 298 7.18 23.93 -22.05
N PRO A 299 7.12 22.62 -22.35
CA PRO A 299 8.17 21.69 -21.95
C PRO A 299 9.48 21.97 -22.70
N LEU A 300 10.60 21.84 -21.99
CA LEU A 300 11.94 22.01 -22.58
C LEU A 300 12.37 20.77 -23.37
N SER A 301 11.79 19.61 -23.08
CA SER A 301 12.08 18.36 -23.76
C SER A 301 10.85 17.45 -23.81
N VAL A 302 10.80 16.60 -24.83
CA VAL A 302 9.78 15.57 -25.02
C VAL A 302 10.49 14.22 -25.07
N HIS A 303 9.93 13.23 -24.40
CA HIS A 303 10.46 11.87 -24.32
C HIS A 303 9.46 10.89 -24.89
N GLU A 304 9.88 10.08 -25.87
CA GLU A 304 9.08 8.96 -26.38
C GLU A 304 9.53 7.66 -25.72
N ALA A 305 8.59 6.90 -25.16
CA ALA A 305 8.87 5.58 -24.61
C ALA A 305 7.84 4.56 -25.06
N SER A 306 8.26 3.30 -25.21
CA SER A 306 7.35 2.16 -25.32
C SER A 306 6.96 1.69 -23.93
N VAL A 307 5.69 1.84 -23.56
CA VAL A 307 5.21 1.46 -22.22
C VAL A 307 3.97 0.59 -22.36
N GLN A 308 4.02 -0.61 -21.77
CA GLN A 308 2.93 -1.59 -21.81
C GLN A 308 2.44 -1.93 -23.23
N GLY A 309 3.38 -1.92 -24.17
CA GLY A 309 3.17 -2.28 -25.57
C GLY A 309 2.65 -1.18 -26.49
N ASP A 310 2.44 0.03 -25.95
CA ASP A 310 2.08 1.23 -26.70
C ASP A 310 3.24 2.24 -26.74
N ARG A 311 3.34 3.02 -27.83
CA ARG A 311 4.24 4.18 -27.89
C ARG A 311 3.54 5.37 -27.25
N ARG A 312 4.21 5.99 -26.28
CA ARG A 312 3.71 7.16 -25.56
C ARG A 312 4.70 8.30 -25.64
N THR A 313 4.18 9.52 -25.76
CA THR A 313 4.92 10.77 -25.79
C THR A 313 4.70 11.51 -24.48
N TYR A 314 5.79 11.92 -23.83
CA TYR A 314 5.76 12.59 -22.54
C TYR A 314 6.42 13.96 -22.62
N ALA A 315 5.74 15.00 -22.16
CA ALA A 315 6.35 16.28 -21.87
C ALA A 315 7.15 16.18 -20.56
N VAL A 316 8.42 16.59 -20.58
CA VAL A 316 9.35 16.41 -19.45
C VAL A 316 9.75 17.76 -18.85
N TYR A 317 9.58 17.87 -17.53
CA TYR A 317 10.04 18.99 -16.73
C TYR A 317 11.11 18.51 -15.75
N ASP A 318 12.36 18.91 -15.96
CA ASP A 318 13.47 18.60 -15.07
C ASP A 318 13.59 19.65 -13.97
N LEU A 319 13.28 19.27 -12.73
CA LEU A 319 13.29 20.18 -11.57
C LEU A 319 14.70 20.61 -11.16
N LEU A 320 15.76 19.99 -11.69
CA LEU A 320 17.14 20.46 -11.48
C LEU A 320 17.50 21.62 -12.41
N SER A 321 16.70 21.88 -13.45
CA SER A 321 16.95 22.98 -14.37
C SER A 321 16.55 24.34 -13.76
N PRO A 322 17.46 25.31 -13.64
CA PRO A 322 17.19 26.59 -12.99
C PRO A 322 16.19 27.47 -13.77
N SER A 323 16.08 27.26 -15.08
CA SER A 323 15.18 28.00 -15.96
C SER A 323 13.69 27.86 -15.59
N LEU A 324 13.28 26.72 -15.01
CA LEU A 324 11.89 26.48 -14.63
C LEU A 324 11.41 27.35 -13.45
N PHE A 325 12.31 27.71 -12.53
CA PHE A 325 11.96 28.47 -11.32
C PHE A 325 12.22 29.97 -11.43
N ASN A 326 13.04 30.40 -12.39
CA ASN A 326 13.42 31.81 -12.55
C ASN A 326 12.25 32.75 -12.84
N VAL A 327 11.19 32.27 -13.51
CA VAL A 327 10.06 33.13 -13.94
C VAL A 327 8.99 33.26 -12.85
N SER A 328 8.57 32.15 -12.22
CA SER A 328 7.39 32.12 -11.35
C SER A 328 7.68 31.73 -9.89
N ARG A 329 8.94 31.50 -9.50
CA ARG A 329 9.39 30.98 -8.18
C ARG A 329 8.76 29.64 -7.74
N SER A 330 7.77 29.16 -8.47
CA SER A 330 7.11 27.87 -8.29
C SER A 330 6.61 27.36 -9.63
N LEU A 331 6.76 26.05 -9.84
CA LEU A 331 6.29 25.33 -11.01
C LEU A 331 4.87 24.82 -10.77
N ASN A 332 3.94 25.31 -11.58
CA ASN A 332 2.56 24.84 -11.63
C ASN A 332 2.27 24.33 -13.03
N VAL A 333 2.52 23.04 -13.27
CA VAL A 333 2.20 22.40 -14.55
C VAL A 333 0.68 22.35 -14.70
N GLN A 334 0.19 22.79 -15.85
CA GLN A 334 -1.22 22.78 -16.20
C GLN A 334 -1.42 22.16 -17.58
N LEU A 335 -2.48 21.41 -17.74
CA LEU A 335 -2.90 20.86 -19.02
C LEU A 335 -4.31 21.37 -19.33
N LYS A 336 -4.46 21.95 -20.52
CA LYS A 336 -5.73 22.46 -21.03
C LYS A 336 -6.13 21.73 -22.31
N TRP A 337 -7.41 21.42 -22.41
CA TRP A 337 -8.01 20.83 -23.60
C TRP A 337 -8.52 21.93 -24.52
N LYS A 338 -8.04 21.99 -25.77
CA LYS A 338 -8.49 23.02 -26.73
C LYS A 338 -9.93 22.84 -27.18
N ARG A 339 -10.50 21.63 -27.10
CA ARG A 339 -11.90 21.33 -27.41
C ARG A 339 -12.48 20.34 -26.39
N PRO A 340 -13.69 20.58 -25.86
CA PRO A 340 -14.40 19.57 -25.09
C PRO A 340 -14.80 18.41 -26.01
N GLN A 341 -14.52 17.19 -25.58
CA GLN A 341 -14.77 15.98 -26.36
C GLN A 341 -16.02 15.28 -25.81
N ASP A 342 -17.05 15.15 -26.66
CA ASP A 342 -18.37 14.65 -26.25
C ASP A 342 -18.50 13.12 -26.25
N SER A 343 -17.51 12.36 -26.70
CA SER A 343 -17.47 10.91 -26.50
C SER A 343 -16.09 10.36 -26.84
N LEU A 344 -15.41 9.78 -25.86
CA LEU A 344 -14.26 8.91 -26.11
C LEU A 344 -14.76 7.48 -26.14
N ASP A 345 -14.50 6.77 -27.24
CA ASP A 345 -14.53 5.32 -27.21
C ASP A 345 -13.48 4.86 -26.20
N LEU A 346 -13.94 4.34 -25.06
CA LEU A 346 -13.08 3.80 -24.02
C LEU A 346 -12.25 2.66 -24.62
N SER A 347 -10.97 2.94 -24.88
CA SER A 347 -10.00 1.93 -25.33
C SER A 347 -9.92 0.82 -24.29
N THR A 348 -10.48 -0.35 -24.63
CA THR A 348 -10.47 -1.50 -23.74
C THR A 348 -9.04 -2.03 -23.57
N PRO A 349 -8.59 -2.29 -22.33
CA PRO A 349 -7.25 -2.83 -22.08
C PRO A 349 -7.13 -4.26 -22.63
N VAL A 350 -5.91 -4.66 -23.01
CA VAL A 350 -5.59 -5.98 -23.58
C VAL A 350 -5.99 -7.12 -22.63
N LEU A 351 -5.74 -6.92 -21.34
CA LEU A 351 -6.07 -7.86 -20.28
C LEU A 351 -6.82 -7.14 -19.17
N HIS A 352 -7.97 -7.69 -18.79
CA HIS A 352 -8.69 -7.29 -17.58
C HIS A 352 -9.46 -8.48 -17.01
N ALA A 353 -9.86 -8.36 -15.75
CA ALA A 353 -10.63 -9.40 -15.08
C ALA A 353 -11.66 -8.81 -14.13
N GLN A 354 -12.65 -9.63 -13.82
CA GLN A 354 -13.74 -9.33 -12.90
C GLN A 354 -14.04 -10.57 -12.06
N ARG A 355 -14.41 -10.36 -10.80
CA ARG A 355 -14.73 -11.44 -9.88
C ARG A 355 -16.00 -11.13 -9.10
N TYR A 356 -16.86 -12.13 -8.92
CA TYR A 356 -18.10 -12.01 -8.17
C TYR A 356 -18.48 -13.31 -7.48
N VAL A 357 -19.37 -13.21 -6.48
CA VAL A 357 -19.95 -14.34 -5.77
C VAL A 357 -21.36 -14.57 -6.30
N SER A 358 -21.68 -15.81 -6.65
CA SER A 358 -23.01 -16.30 -7.03
C SER A 358 -23.54 -17.31 -6.01
N GLY A 359 -24.84 -17.58 -6.05
CA GLY A 359 -25.51 -18.56 -5.20
C GLY A 359 -26.57 -17.95 -4.29
N TYR A 360 -27.52 -18.79 -3.87
CA TYR A 360 -28.64 -18.41 -3.03
C TYR A 360 -28.54 -19.10 -1.66
N GLY A 361 -28.98 -18.40 -0.62
CA GLY A 361 -28.96 -18.91 0.76
C GLY A 361 -27.61 -18.74 1.47
N LEU A 362 -27.54 -19.26 2.69
CA LEU A 362 -26.41 -19.11 3.62
C LEU A 362 -25.56 -20.39 3.76
N GLN A 363 -25.82 -21.42 2.96
CA GLN A 363 -25.06 -22.68 3.01
C GLN A 363 -24.01 -22.74 1.90
N THR A 364 -24.45 -22.78 0.64
CA THR A 364 -23.57 -22.92 -0.53
C THR A 364 -23.48 -21.63 -1.35
N GLY A 365 -22.38 -21.49 -2.06
CA GLY A 365 -22.13 -20.39 -2.97
C GLY A 365 -21.14 -20.80 -4.05
N GLU A 366 -20.86 -19.88 -4.97
CA GLU A 366 -19.94 -20.09 -6.07
C GLU A 366 -19.11 -18.82 -6.27
N ILE A 367 -17.81 -18.98 -6.46
CA ILE A 367 -16.91 -17.90 -6.86
C ILE A 367 -16.75 -17.99 -8.38
N SER A 368 -17.05 -16.89 -9.07
CA SER A 368 -16.89 -16.76 -10.51
C SER A 368 -15.85 -15.70 -10.81
N THR A 369 -14.81 -16.08 -11.55
CA THR A 369 -13.78 -15.17 -12.07
C THR A 369 -13.84 -15.15 -13.60
N LEU A 370 -14.03 -13.96 -14.18
CA LEU A 370 -14.04 -13.71 -15.61
C LEU A 370 -12.73 -13.02 -16.01
N ILE A 371 -12.00 -13.61 -16.94
CA ILE A 371 -10.76 -13.06 -17.47
C ILE A 371 -10.93 -12.78 -18.96
N TYR A 372 -10.66 -11.55 -19.37
CA TYR A 372 -10.86 -11.05 -20.72
C TYR A 372 -9.52 -10.88 -21.42
N ASN A 373 -9.34 -11.55 -22.55
CA ASN A 373 -8.26 -11.27 -23.50
C ASN A 373 -8.86 -10.55 -24.70
N THR A 374 -8.62 -9.26 -24.83
CA THR A 374 -9.09 -8.43 -25.97
C THR A 374 -8.05 -8.33 -27.08
N HIS A 375 -6.89 -8.99 -26.96
CA HIS A 375 -5.91 -9.04 -28.04
C HIS A 375 -6.54 -9.70 -29.27
N PRO A 376 -6.49 -9.08 -30.47
CA PRO A 376 -7.23 -9.56 -31.65
C PRO A 376 -6.77 -10.94 -32.15
N TYR A 377 -5.45 -11.21 -32.11
CA TYR A 377 -4.88 -12.42 -32.74
C TYR A 377 -4.04 -13.34 -31.84
N ARG A 378 -3.53 -12.87 -30.70
CA ARG A 378 -2.61 -13.64 -29.85
C ARG A 378 -3.31 -14.23 -28.63
N ALA A 379 -3.13 -15.53 -28.46
CA ALA A 379 -3.40 -16.20 -27.20
C ALA A 379 -2.14 -16.14 -26.32
N PHE A 380 -2.31 -15.95 -25.02
CA PHE A 380 -1.20 -15.97 -24.08
C PHE A 380 -1.58 -16.66 -22.76
N PRO A 381 -0.62 -17.30 -22.08
CA PRO A 381 -0.88 -17.95 -20.81
C PRO A 381 -0.98 -16.93 -19.67
N VAL A 382 -1.82 -17.23 -18.69
CA VAL A 382 -1.99 -16.45 -17.46
C VAL A 382 -1.94 -17.37 -16.25
N ILE A 383 -1.15 -16.98 -15.25
CA ILE A 383 -1.14 -17.61 -13.93
C ILE A 383 -2.20 -16.91 -13.07
N LEU A 384 -3.17 -17.68 -12.62
CA LEU A 384 -4.15 -17.26 -11.61
C LEU A 384 -3.70 -17.79 -10.24
N LEU A 385 -3.66 -16.91 -9.24
CA LEU A 385 -3.51 -17.26 -7.83
C LEU A 385 -4.77 -16.85 -7.07
N GLU A 386 -5.46 -17.82 -6.50
CA GLU A 386 -6.63 -17.64 -5.66
C GLU A 386 -6.26 -17.97 -4.20
N THR A 387 -6.56 -17.03 -3.29
CA THR A 387 -6.46 -17.25 -1.84
C THR A 387 -7.84 -17.13 -1.23
N VAL A 388 -8.34 -18.22 -0.63
CA VAL A 388 -9.68 -18.27 -0.05
C VAL A 388 -9.60 -18.67 1.42
N PRO A 389 -10.14 -17.86 2.35
CA PRO A 389 -10.08 -18.17 3.77
C PRO A 389 -10.71 -19.53 4.14
N TRP A 390 -10.23 -20.12 5.23
CA TRP A 390 -10.65 -21.45 5.70
C TRP A 390 -12.15 -21.58 5.99
N TYR A 391 -12.82 -20.47 6.27
CA TYR A 391 -14.26 -20.45 6.55
C TYR A 391 -15.12 -20.57 5.27
N LEU A 392 -14.52 -20.56 4.09
CA LEU A 392 -15.17 -20.93 2.83
C LEU A 392 -14.54 -22.23 2.32
N ARG A 393 -15.25 -23.34 2.50
CA ARG A 393 -14.79 -24.67 2.12
C ARG A 393 -14.94 -24.86 0.61
N LEU A 394 -13.82 -24.81 -0.12
CA LEU A 394 -13.82 -24.96 -1.57
C LEU A 394 -13.95 -26.43 -1.99
N TYR A 395 -14.79 -26.69 -2.99
CA TYR A 395 -14.94 -28.00 -3.62
C TYR A 395 -14.23 -28.04 -4.97
N VAL A 396 -12.96 -28.43 -4.99
CA VAL A 396 -12.14 -28.42 -6.22
C VAL A 396 -12.70 -29.31 -7.33
N HIS A 397 -13.42 -30.38 -7.01
CA HIS A 397 -14.08 -31.22 -8.01
C HIS A 397 -15.20 -30.48 -8.80
N THR A 398 -15.66 -29.33 -8.31
CA THR A 398 -16.64 -28.46 -8.98
C THR A 398 -15.98 -27.37 -9.83
N LEU A 399 -14.64 -27.35 -9.89
CA LEU A 399 -13.90 -26.38 -10.70
C LEU A 399 -14.23 -26.57 -12.18
N VAL A 400 -14.84 -25.55 -12.78
CA VAL A 400 -15.17 -25.53 -14.20
C VAL A 400 -14.52 -24.32 -14.84
N ILE A 401 -13.72 -24.55 -15.88
CA ILE A 401 -13.05 -23.51 -16.65
C ILE A 401 -13.57 -23.57 -18.08
N THR A 402 -14.24 -22.51 -18.50
CA THR A 402 -14.87 -22.43 -19.83
C THR A 402 -14.40 -21.20 -20.58
N THR A 403 -14.09 -21.38 -21.86
CA THR A 403 -13.73 -20.30 -22.78
C THR A 403 -14.53 -20.45 -24.06
N LYS A 404 -15.26 -19.40 -24.46
CA LYS A 404 -16.15 -19.43 -25.65
C LYS A 404 -17.09 -20.66 -25.67
N GLY A 405 -17.61 -21.06 -24.51
CA GLY A 405 -18.51 -22.21 -24.35
C GLY A 405 -17.86 -23.59 -24.42
N LYS A 406 -16.52 -23.68 -24.53
CA LYS A 406 -15.76 -24.94 -24.49
C LYS A 406 -14.97 -25.06 -23.20
N GLU A 407 -14.75 -26.28 -22.73
CA GLU A 407 -13.87 -26.55 -21.59
C GLU A 407 -12.42 -26.14 -21.92
N ASN A 408 -11.78 -25.39 -21.04
CA ASN A 408 -10.39 -24.95 -21.17
C ASN A 408 -9.58 -25.50 -19.99
N LYS A 409 -8.86 -26.61 -20.23
CA LYS A 409 -8.12 -27.31 -19.19
C LYS A 409 -6.83 -26.55 -18.84
N PRO A 410 -6.53 -26.34 -17.55
CA PRO A 410 -5.32 -25.66 -17.14
C PRO A 410 -4.10 -26.56 -17.40
N SER A 411 -3.00 -25.98 -17.86
CA SER A 411 -1.74 -26.70 -18.10
C SER A 411 -1.02 -27.06 -16.80
N TYR A 412 -1.29 -26.31 -15.73
CA TYR A 412 -0.73 -26.51 -14.41
C TYR A 412 -1.80 -26.16 -13.36
N ILE A 413 -1.89 -26.97 -12.32
CA ILE A 413 -2.73 -26.73 -11.15
C ILE A 413 -1.96 -27.11 -9.89
N HIS A 414 -1.91 -26.20 -8.93
CA HIS A 414 -1.38 -26.45 -7.60
C HIS A 414 -2.42 -26.01 -6.59
N TYR A 415 -2.85 -26.95 -5.76
CA TYR A 415 -3.89 -26.70 -4.77
C TYR A 415 -3.43 -27.15 -3.38
N GLN A 416 -3.54 -26.25 -2.42
CA GLN A 416 -3.37 -26.52 -1.00
C GLN A 416 -4.72 -26.32 -0.30
N PRO A 417 -5.29 -27.37 0.32
CA PRO A 417 -6.55 -27.23 1.04
C PRO A 417 -6.36 -26.46 2.34
N ALA A 418 -7.37 -25.65 2.68
CA ALA A 418 -7.45 -24.96 3.97
C ALA A 418 -7.51 -25.95 5.13
N GLN A 419 -7.13 -25.45 6.30
CA GLN A 419 -7.38 -26.11 7.57
C GLN A 419 -8.06 -25.10 8.49
N ASP A 420 -9.17 -25.51 9.12
CA ASP A 420 -9.97 -24.66 9.99
C ASP A 420 -9.07 -23.94 11.02
N ARG A 421 -9.13 -22.60 11.00
CA ARG A 421 -8.38 -21.69 11.90
C ARG A 421 -6.85 -21.81 11.83
N ARG A 422 -6.30 -22.48 10.81
CA ARG A 422 -4.85 -22.68 10.68
C ARG A 422 -4.28 -22.08 9.42
N ARG A 423 -4.90 -22.35 8.25
CA ARG A 423 -4.40 -21.87 6.95
C ARG A 423 -5.54 -21.73 5.94
N PRO A 424 -5.43 -20.81 4.97
CA PRO A 424 -6.42 -20.65 3.91
C PRO A 424 -6.21 -21.69 2.79
N HIS A 425 -7.15 -21.72 1.84
CA HIS A 425 -6.99 -22.40 0.56
C HIS A 425 -6.06 -21.60 -0.34
N LEU A 426 -5.14 -22.29 -1.00
CA LEU A 426 -4.27 -21.76 -2.04
C LEU A 426 -4.56 -22.53 -3.33
N LEU A 427 -4.90 -21.83 -4.41
CA LEU A 427 -5.08 -22.43 -5.73
C LEU A 427 -4.30 -21.61 -6.75
N GLU A 428 -3.32 -22.24 -7.40
CA GLU A 428 -2.56 -21.67 -8.51
C GLU A 428 -2.86 -22.45 -9.79
N MET A 429 -3.15 -21.75 -10.89
CA MET A 429 -3.47 -22.37 -12.17
C MET A 429 -2.84 -21.63 -13.33
N LEU A 430 -2.27 -22.36 -14.28
CA LEU A 430 -1.81 -21.80 -15.56
C LEU A 430 -2.86 -22.06 -16.63
N ILE A 431 -3.50 -21.00 -17.12
CA ILE A 431 -4.62 -21.06 -18.06
C ILE A 431 -4.23 -20.35 -19.34
N GLN A 432 -4.42 -21.00 -20.48
CA GLN A 432 -4.24 -20.36 -21.78
C GLN A 432 -5.45 -19.49 -22.08
N LEU A 433 -5.25 -18.20 -22.37
CA LEU A 433 -6.33 -17.29 -22.79
C LEU A 433 -6.31 -17.14 -24.31
N PRO A 434 -7.28 -17.70 -25.06
CA PRO A 434 -7.43 -17.50 -26.49
C PRO A 434 -7.62 -16.03 -26.86
N ALA A 435 -7.23 -15.67 -28.08
CA ALA A 435 -7.42 -14.33 -28.62
C ALA A 435 -8.91 -13.93 -28.66
N ASN A 436 -9.17 -12.64 -28.39
CA ASN A 436 -10.50 -12.03 -28.35
C ASN A 436 -11.55 -12.95 -27.69
N SER A 437 -11.31 -13.30 -26.42
CA SER A 437 -12.10 -14.28 -25.69
C SER A 437 -12.30 -13.91 -24.21
N VAL A 438 -13.33 -14.52 -23.62
CA VAL A 438 -13.60 -14.46 -22.19
C VAL A 438 -13.50 -15.86 -21.63
N THR A 439 -12.68 -16.03 -20.61
CA THR A 439 -12.53 -17.28 -19.85
C THR A 439 -13.22 -17.12 -18.51
N LYS A 440 -14.20 -17.98 -18.24
CA LYS A 440 -14.95 -18.05 -16.99
C LYS A 440 -14.46 -19.22 -16.16
N ILE A 441 -14.03 -18.94 -14.94
CA ILE A 441 -13.57 -19.89 -13.95
C ILE A 441 -14.59 -19.89 -12.82
N THR A 442 -15.14 -21.06 -12.51
CA THR A 442 -16.11 -21.21 -11.42
C THR A 442 -15.71 -22.29 -10.46
N ILE A 443 -15.90 -22.04 -9.17
CA ILE A 443 -15.70 -23.02 -8.11
C ILE A 443 -16.75 -22.85 -7.01
N GLN A 444 -17.37 -23.94 -6.59
CA GLN A 444 -18.36 -23.92 -5.52
C GLN A 444 -17.68 -23.96 -4.16
N PHE A 445 -18.33 -23.32 -3.18
CA PHE A 445 -17.91 -23.34 -1.80
C PHE A 445 -19.09 -23.49 -0.84
N GLU A 446 -18.79 -23.97 0.36
CA GLU A 446 -19.71 -23.99 1.50
C GLU A 446 -19.21 -23.06 2.61
N ARG A 447 -20.15 -22.40 3.28
CA ARG A 447 -19.86 -21.49 4.38
C ARG A 447 -19.73 -22.27 5.69
N ALA A 448 -18.62 -22.09 6.38
CA ALA A 448 -18.42 -22.67 7.70
C ALA A 448 -19.22 -21.91 8.77
N LEU A 449 -19.62 -22.64 9.82
CA LEU A 449 -20.17 -22.03 11.03
C LEU A 449 -19.02 -21.50 11.90
N LEU A 450 -19.02 -20.19 12.12
CA LEU A 450 -18.05 -19.52 12.97
C LEU A 450 -18.53 -19.48 14.42
N LYS A 451 -17.59 -19.38 15.35
CA LYS A 451 -17.89 -19.06 16.75
C LYS A 451 -18.31 -17.59 16.86
N TRP A 452 -19.13 -17.24 17.84
CA TRP A 452 -19.57 -15.85 18.04
C TRP A 452 -18.40 -14.87 18.19
N THR A 453 -17.28 -15.31 18.79
CA THR A 453 -16.05 -14.51 18.97
C THR A 453 -15.26 -14.28 17.68
N GLU A 454 -15.58 -14.99 16.59
CA GLU A 454 -14.88 -14.90 15.30
C GLU A 454 -15.56 -13.91 14.35
N TYR A 455 -16.75 -13.41 14.71
CA TYR A 455 -17.41 -12.34 13.97
C TYR A 455 -16.76 -10.99 14.26
N THR A 456 -16.78 -10.14 13.25
CA THR A 456 -16.48 -8.72 13.44
C THR A 456 -17.55 -8.05 14.30
N PRO A 457 -17.22 -6.90 14.92
CA PRO A 457 -18.19 -6.12 15.71
C PRO A 457 -19.50 -5.80 14.96
N ASP A 458 -19.43 -5.68 13.62
CA ASP A 458 -20.58 -5.75 12.74
C ASP A 458 -20.59 -7.10 11.99
N PRO A 459 -21.43 -8.06 12.41
CA PRO A 459 -21.60 -9.36 11.75
C PRO A 459 -22.36 -9.25 10.42
N ASN A 460 -23.20 -8.23 10.24
CA ASN A 460 -24.09 -8.09 9.08
C ASN A 460 -23.36 -7.50 7.86
N HIS A 461 -22.23 -6.83 8.08
CA HIS A 461 -21.36 -6.34 6.99
C HIS A 461 -20.84 -7.45 6.08
N GLY A 462 -20.63 -8.66 6.62
CA GLY A 462 -20.04 -9.77 5.89
C GLY A 462 -18.50 -9.82 5.94
N PHE A 463 -17.95 -10.88 5.35
CA PHE A 463 -16.52 -11.22 5.40
C PHE A 463 -15.85 -11.00 4.06
N TYR A 464 -14.67 -10.38 4.08
CA TYR A 464 -13.91 -10.14 2.86
C TYR A 464 -13.06 -11.36 2.49
N VAL A 465 -13.10 -11.71 1.21
CA VAL A 465 -12.18 -12.66 0.57
C VAL A 465 -11.17 -11.86 -0.22
N SER A 466 -9.89 -12.20 -0.04
CA SER A 466 -8.77 -11.56 -0.72
C SER A 466 -8.94 -11.56 -2.25
N PRO A 467 -8.51 -10.51 -2.95
CA PRO A 467 -8.41 -10.48 -4.41
C PRO A 467 -7.65 -11.67 -4.99
N SER A 468 -8.03 -12.05 -6.21
CA SER A 468 -7.25 -12.98 -7.02
C SER A 468 -6.11 -12.25 -7.72
N VAL A 469 -4.96 -12.90 -7.86
CA VAL A 469 -3.79 -12.33 -8.55
C VAL A 469 -3.65 -12.97 -9.91
N LEU A 470 -3.54 -12.13 -10.95
CA LEU A 470 -3.33 -12.55 -12.32
C LEU A 470 -1.94 -12.10 -12.75
N SER A 471 -1.08 -13.03 -13.14
CA SER A 471 0.26 -12.73 -13.65
C SER A 471 0.39 -13.24 -15.07
N ALA A 472 0.76 -12.35 -16.01
CA ALA A 472 0.81 -12.66 -17.43
C ALA A 472 1.99 -11.97 -18.12
N LEU A 473 2.59 -12.64 -19.10
CA LEU A 473 3.45 -11.99 -20.11
C LEU A 473 2.56 -11.62 -21.29
N VAL A 474 2.16 -10.36 -21.34
CA VAL A 474 1.26 -9.85 -22.37
C VAL A 474 2.07 -9.54 -23.63
N PRO A 475 1.67 -10.07 -24.80
CA PRO A 475 2.35 -9.76 -26.04
C PRO A 475 2.31 -8.26 -26.35
N SER A 476 3.46 -7.70 -26.70
CA SER A 476 3.59 -6.33 -27.13
C SER A 476 3.33 -6.22 -28.65
N VAL A 477 2.61 -5.17 -29.06
CA VAL A 477 2.42 -4.85 -30.48
C VAL A 477 3.65 -4.15 -31.06
N ILE A 478 4.42 -3.47 -30.20
CA ILE A 478 5.61 -2.71 -30.56
C ILE A 478 6.82 -3.32 -29.86
N ALA A 479 7.91 -3.55 -30.58
CA ALA A 479 9.15 -4.02 -29.96
C ALA A 479 9.61 -3.00 -28.90
N MET A 480 9.65 -3.44 -27.64
CA MET A 480 10.21 -2.63 -26.58
C MET A 480 11.72 -2.54 -26.79
N LYS A 481 12.25 -1.32 -26.81
CA LYS A 481 13.70 -1.14 -26.78
C LYS A 481 14.20 -1.61 -25.42
N ALA A 482 15.22 -2.46 -25.41
CA ALA A 482 16.01 -2.73 -24.22
C ALA A 482 16.83 -1.48 -23.92
N GLU A 483 16.21 -0.49 -23.31
CA GLU A 483 16.91 0.67 -22.75
C GLU A 483 17.57 0.26 -21.45
N ASP A 484 18.76 0.82 -21.17
CA ASP A 484 19.44 0.62 -19.90
C ASP A 484 18.51 1.00 -18.75
N ALA A 485 18.26 0.05 -17.82
CA ALA A 485 17.34 0.24 -16.70
C ALA A 485 17.68 1.46 -15.81
N GLU A 486 18.92 1.93 -15.87
CA GLU A 486 19.38 3.14 -15.17
C GLU A 486 18.99 4.44 -15.86
N GLN A 487 18.82 4.45 -17.18
CA GLN A 487 18.44 5.64 -17.95
C GLN A 487 16.94 5.71 -18.22
N SER A 488 16.26 4.56 -18.20
CA SER A 488 14.81 4.50 -18.36
C SER A 488 14.06 5.23 -17.22
N PRO A 489 12.87 5.77 -17.48
CA PRO A 489 11.98 6.26 -16.43
C PRO A 489 11.64 5.15 -15.43
N LEU A 490 11.50 5.47 -14.16
CA LEU A 490 11.20 4.49 -13.11
C LEU A 490 9.87 3.78 -13.36
N PHE A 491 8.88 4.47 -13.93
CA PHE A 491 7.54 3.92 -14.14
C PHE A 491 7.47 2.80 -15.18
N THR A 492 8.54 2.56 -15.96
CA THR A 492 8.58 1.49 -16.96
C THR A 492 9.21 0.18 -16.46
N SER A 493 9.89 0.19 -15.30
CA SER A 493 10.94 -0.80 -14.99
C SER A 493 10.79 -1.58 -13.67
N LEU A 494 9.62 -1.59 -13.00
CA LEU A 494 9.51 -2.35 -11.74
C LEU A 494 9.63 -3.86 -11.96
N PHE A 495 9.01 -4.37 -13.03
CA PHE A 495 9.08 -5.77 -13.42
C PHE A 495 10.07 -5.90 -14.57
N PRO A 496 11.22 -6.57 -14.40
CA PRO A 496 12.17 -6.75 -15.48
C PRO A 496 11.55 -7.62 -16.57
N SER A 497 11.52 -7.11 -17.81
CA SER A 497 11.20 -7.89 -19.02
C SER A 497 12.49 -8.12 -19.80
N SER A 498 12.88 -9.39 -19.95
CA SER A 498 14.06 -9.77 -20.74
C SER A 498 13.78 -9.81 -22.25
N ASP A 499 12.51 -9.94 -22.63
CA ASP A 499 12.07 -10.03 -24.02
C ASP A 499 11.39 -8.73 -24.46
N GLY A 500 11.84 -8.14 -25.57
CA GLY A 500 11.23 -6.93 -26.14
C GLY A 500 9.87 -7.19 -26.79
N SER A 501 9.46 -8.45 -26.94
CA SER A 501 8.20 -8.85 -27.59
C SER A 501 7.00 -8.98 -26.63
N SER A 502 7.23 -8.95 -25.32
CA SER A 502 6.19 -9.06 -24.31
C SER A 502 6.52 -8.25 -23.06
N TYR A 503 5.51 -7.90 -22.27
CA TYR A 503 5.70 -7.21 -21.01
C TYR A 503 4.95 -7.91 -19.88
N PHE A 504 5.55 -7.92 -18.70
CA PHE A 504 4.92 -8.53 -17.53
C PHE A 504 3.83 -7.62 -16.96
N VAL A 505 2.69 -8.21 -16.66
CA VAL A 505 1.56 -7.55 -16.04
C VAL A 505 1.10 -8.39 -14.86
N ARG A 506 0.99 -7.74 -13.70
CA ARG A 506 0.27 -8.27 -12.55
C ARG A 506 -1.00 -7.46 -12.33
N LEU A 507 -2.15 -8.12 -12.45
CA LEU A 507 -3.44 -7.54 -12.14
C LEU A 507 -4.04 -8.19 -10.89
N TYR A 508 -4.88 -7.43 -10.21
CA TYR A 508 -5.67 -7.91 -9.08
C TYR A 508 -7.15 -7.79 -9.42
N THR A 509 -7.96 -8.76 -9.00
CA THR A 509 -9.42 -8.69 -9.13
C THR A 509 -10.04 -7.89 -7.97
N GLU A 510 -11.36 -7.74 -7.99
CA GLU A 510 -12.08 -7.18 -6.85
C GLU A 510 -11.97 -8.11 -5.62
N PRO A 511 -11.86 -7.55 -4.39
CA PRO A 511 -12.10 -8.32 -3.18
C PRO A 511 -13.59 -8.70 -3.12
N LEU A 512 -13.89 -9.90 -2.64
CA LEU A 512 -15.28 -10.34 -2.52
C LEU A 512 -15.80 -10.09 -1.12
N LEU A 513 -17.09 -9.80 -1.02
CA LEU A 513 -17.80 -9.72 0.26
C LEU A 513 -18.78 -10.89 0.34
N VAL A 514 -18.60 -11.76 1.34
CA VAL A 514 -19.39 -12.97 1.55
C VAL A 514 -20.08 -12.89 2.90
N ASN A 515 -21.40 -13.03 2.90
CA ASN A 515 -22.15 -13.16 4.14
C ASN A 515 -22.02 -14.58 4.68
N LEU A 516 -21.69 -14.68 5.97
CA LEU A 516 -21.68 -15.94 6.72
C LEU A 516 -22.96 -16.04 7.54
N PRO A 517 -23.43 -17.26 7.87
CA PRO A 517 -24.62 -17.44 8.71
C PRO A 517 -24.41 -16.78 10.07
N THR A 518 -25.10 -15.67 10.36
CA THR A 518 -24.93 -14.92 11.61
C THR A 518 -25.64 -15.65 12.76
N PRO A 519 -24.96 -15.89 13.90
CA PRO A 519 -25.61 -16.47 15.07
C PRO A 519 -26.53 -15.44 15.72
N ASP A 520 -27.47 -15.92 16.54
CA ASP A 520 -28.28 -15.05 17.38
C ASP A 520 -27.42 -14.42 18.50
N PHE A 521 -27.13 -13.12 18.38
CA PHE A 521 -26.35 -12.36 19.37
C PHE A 521 -27.17 -11.96 20.60
N SER A 522 -28.49 -12.14 20.60
CA SER A 522 -29.35 -11.73 21.72
C SER A 522 -29.09 -12.54 22.99
N MET A 523 -28.82 -13.85 22.87
CA MET A 523 -28.54 -14.71 24.02
C MET A 523 -27.26 -14.29 24.77
N PRO A 524 -26.08 -14.19 24.11
CA PRO A 524 -24.87 -13.70 24.77
C PRO A 524 -25.05 -12.30 25.37
N TYR A 525 -25.73 -11.39 24.66
CA TYR A 525 -26.00 -10.05 25.15
C TYR A 525 -26.81 -10.06 26.46
N ASN A 526 -27.89 -10.83 26.51
CA ASN A 526 -28.72 -10.95 27.70
C ASN A 526 -27.93 -11.50 28.91
N VAL A 527 -27.05 -12.48 28.68
CA VAL A 527 -26.19 -13.04 29.73
C VAL A 527 -25.16 -12.02 30.21
N ILE A 528 -24.54 -11.25 29.31
CA ILE A 528 -23.60 -10.18 29.66
C ILE A 528 -24.32 -9.08 30.45
N CYS A 529 -25.50 -8.65 30.05
CA CYS A 529 -26.30 -7.67 30.79
C CYS A 529 -26.66 -8.17 32.19
N LEU A 530 -27.08 -9.43 32.34
CA LEU A 530 -27.39 -10.02 33.64
C LEU A 530 -26.14 -10.08 34.54
N THR A 531 -25.01 -10.57 34.02
CA THR A 531 -23.77 -10.70 34.81
C THR A 531 -23.22 -9.32 35.21
N CYS A 532 -23.20 -8.35 34.30
CA CYS A 532 -22.80 -6.97 34.60
C CYS A 532 -23.71 -6.32 35.65
N THR A 533 -25.02 -6.54 35.59
CA THR A 533 -25.95 -5.98 36.60
C THR A 533 -25.73 -6.61 37.97
N VAL A 534 -25.54 -7.94 38.05
CA VAL A 534 -25.20 -8.62 39.31
C VAL A 534 -23.88 -8.08 39.89
N VAL A 535 -22.84 -7.98 39.07
CA VAL A 535 -21.54 -7.45 39.51
C VAL A 535 -21.66 -5.99 39.97
N ALA A 536 -22.39 -5.15 39.25
CA ALA A 536 -22.61 -3.76 39.63
C ALA A 536 -23.37 -3.62 40.96
N VAL A 537 -24.39 -4.44 41.19
CA VAL A 537 -25.14 -4.47 42.46
C VAL A 537 -24.27 -4.96 43.61
N CYS A 538 -23.52 -6.06 43.41
CA CYS A 538 -22.60 -6.58 44.42
C CYS A 538 -21.51 -5.57 44.77
N TYR A 539 -20.85 -4.99 43.76
CA TYR A 539 -19.83 -3.98 43.95
C TYR A 539 -20.39 -2.73 44.62
N GLY A 540 -21.55 -2.22 44.17
CA GLY A 540 -22.19 -1.05 44.77
C GLY A 540 -22.59 -1.28 46.22
N SER A 541 -23.12 -2.45 46.55
CA SER A 541 -23.44 -2.83 47.94
C SER A 541 -22.20 -2.91 48.81
N PHE A 542 -21.15 -3.58 48.32
CA PHE A 542 -19.89 -3.75 49.05
C PHE A 542 -19.16 -2.42 49.26
N TYR A 543 -19.10 -1.59 48.21
CA TYR A 543 -18.52 -0.25 48.27
C TYR A 543 -19.27 0.64 49.26
N ASN A 544 -20.61 0.62 49.25
CA ASN A 544 -21.42 1.37 50.21
C ASN A 544 -21.19 0.91 51.65
N LEU A 545 -21.10 -0.41 51.91
CA LEU A 545 -20.82 -0.95 53.23
C LEU A 545 -19.44 -0.52 53.76
N LEU A 546 -18.43 -0.48 52.90
CA LEU A 546 -17.07 -0.12 53.29
C LEU A 546 -16.84 1.39 53.43
N THR A 547 -17.54 2.20 52.64
CA THR A 547 -17.26 3.66 52.58
C THR A 547 -18.26 4.50 53.37
N ARG A 548 -19.46 3.99 53.65
CA ARG A 548 -20.47 4.76 54.36
C ARG A 548 -20.28 4.66 55.87
N THR A 549 -20.10 5.80 56.53
CA THR A 549 -20.08 5.90 57.99
C THR A 549 -21.52 5.87 58.52
N PHE A 550 -21.88 4.79 59.22
CA PHE A 550 -23.17 4.70 59.89
C PHE A 550 -23.11 5.48 61.20
N HIS A 551 -23.84 6.59 61.30
CA HIS A 551 -24.05 7.29 62.57
C HIS A 551 -25.24 6.66 63.29
N VAL A 552 -25.00 6.12 64.47
CA VAL A 552 -26.06 5.65 65.38
C VAL A 552 -26.72 6.89 65.98
N GLU A 553 -28.01 7.08 65.71
CA GLU A 553 -28.78 8.16 66.30
C GLU A 553 -29.17 7.76 67.74
N GLU A 554 -28.51 8.35 68.74
CA GLU A 554 -28.86 8.10 70.15
C GLU A 554 -30.21 8.75 70.49
N PRO A 555 -31.15 8.03 71.12
CA PRO A 555 -32.45 8.60 71.50
C PRO A 555 -32.25 9.71 72.54
N SER A 556 -32.76 10.91 72.24
CA SER A 556 -32.53 12.14 73.01
C SER A 556 -33.13 12.11 74.43
N ARG A 557 -32.46 11.47 75.37
CA ARG A 557 -32.76 11.62 76.80
C ARG A 557 -32.10 12.89 77.33
N GLY A 558 -32.89 13.96 77.53
CA GLY A 558 -32.60 14.91 78.62
C GLY A 558 -32.74 16.41 78.38
N GLY A 559 -33.38 16.88 77.30
CA GLY A 559 -33.58 18.32 77.08
C GLY A 559 -34.43 19.03 78.15
N LEU A 560 -35.43 18.33 78.71
CA LEU A 560 -36.34 18.90 79.72
C LEU A 560 -35.72 18.95 81.13
N ALA A 561 -34.98 17.91 81.52
CA ALA A 561 -34.35 17.84 82.84
C ALA A 561 -33.28 18.94 83.02
N LYS A 562 -32.50 19.22 81.97
CA LYS A 562 -31.48 20.29 81.97
C LYS A 562 -32.09 21.69 82.04
N ARG A 563 -33.25 21.91 81.39
CA ARG A 563 -33.98 23.18 81.44
C ARG A 563 -34.60 23.45 82.81
N LEU A 564 -35.20 22.44 83.44
CA LEU A 564 -35.77 22.55 84.80
C LEU A 564 -34.67 22.81 85.85
N ALA A 565 -33.54 22.12 85.74
CA ALA A 565 -32.39 22.34 86.63
C ALA A 565 -31.84 23.78 86.54
N ASN A 566 -31.82 24.37 85.34
CA ASN A 566 -31.35 25.74 85.16
C ASN A 566 -32.34 26.81 85.62
N ILE A 567 -33.64 26.55 85.60
CA ILE A 567 -34.65 27.45 86.19
C ILE A 567 -34.52 27.47 87.72
N ILE A 568 -34.38 26.32 88.36
CA ILE A 568 -34.22 26.21 89.83
C ILE A 568 -32.93 26.88 90.29
N ARG A 569 -31.83 26.72 89.56
CA ARG A 569 -30.55 27.40 89.85
C ARG A 569 -30.65 28.92 89.74
N LYS A 570 -31.38 29.43 88.74
CA LYS A 570 -31.60 30.87 88.53
C LYS A 570 -32.40 31.52 89.67
N VAL A 571 -33.37 30.80 90.25
CA VAL A 571 -34.12 31.27 91.43
C VAL A 571 -33.24 31.28 92.69
N ARG A 572 -32.25 30.38 92.80
CA ARG A 572 -31.31 30.33 93.92
C ARG A 572 -30.10 31.26 93.79
N GLY A 573 -30.03 32.08 92.74
CA GLY A 573 -28.91 33.00 92.52
C GLY A 573 -27.58 32.31 92.18
N VAL A 574 -27.62 31.06 91.72
CA VAL A 574 -26.44 30.28 91.31
C VAL A 574 -26.36 30.23 89.78
N PRO A 575 -25.17 30.34 89.16
CA PRO A 575 -25.03 30.25 87.71
C PRO A 575 -25.55 28.91 87.14
N PRO A 576 -26.07 28.91 85.89
CA PRO A 576 -26.66 27.73 85.25
C PRO A 576 -25.61 26.65 84.93
N LEU A 577 -26.08 25.39 84.84
CA LEU A 577 -25.32 24.23 84.34
C LEU A 577 -25.09 24.28 82.83
#